data_AF-A0A7Z1QAM9-F1
#
_entry.id   AF-A0A7Z1QAM9-F1
#
_cell.length_a   1.000
_cell.length_b   1.000
_cell.length_c   1.000
_cell.angle_alpha   90.00
_cell.angle_beta   90.00
_cell.angle_gamma   90.00
#
_symmetry.space_group_name_H-M   'P 1'
#
loop_
_entity.id
_entity.type
_entity.pdbx_description
1 polymer ?
#
loop_
_entity_poly.entity_id
_entity_poly.type
_entity_poly.pdbx_seq_one_letter_code
_entity_poly.pdbx_strand_id
1 'polypeptide(L)'
;MNICTGSGILPGMDISALNTTNDIEKLRAMALAMVQKLMSENAADKAEQERELLAKNQRIQLLEEMLKLVRQQRFGKKCETLAGMQRSLFEEDVDADIAALTAHLDKLLPQSPEEDE
;
A
#
# COMPACT_ATOMS: atom_id res chain seq x y z
N MET A 1 -17.06 -43.03 9.01
CA MET A 1 -17.06 -42.33 7.70
C MET A 1 -15.99 -41.26 7.80
N ASN A 2 -14.84 -41.46 7.15
CA ASN A 2 -13.71 -40.53 7.21
C ASN A 2 -13.91 -39.45 6.15
N ILE A 3 -14.26 -38.24 6.58
CA ILE A 3 -14.41 -37.10 5.68
C ILE A 3 -12.99 -36.60 5.37
N CYS A 4 -12.54 -36.83 4.14
CA CYS A 4 -11.24 -36.37 3.66
C CYS A 4 -11.28 -34.84 3.51
N THR A 5 -10.58 -34.10 4.37
CA THR A 5 -10.42 -32.65 4.24
C THR A 5 -9.36 -32.34 3.19
N GLY A 6 -9.78 -32.37 1.92
CA GLY A 6 -9.00 -31.87 0.80
C GLY A 6 -8.83 -30.36 0.90
N SER A 7 -7.57 -29.93 0.87
CA SER A 7 -7.02 -28.57 0.81
C SER A 7 -7.95 -27.49 0.23
N GLY A 8 -8.75 -26.86 1.09
CA GLY A 8 -9.52 -25.63 0.84
C GLY A 8 -9.72 -24.82 2.13
N ILE A 9 -8.89 -25.08 3.14
CA ILE A 9 -8.99 -24.44 4.45
C ILE A 9 -8.30 -23.09 4.34
N LEU A 10 -9.06 -22.01 4.57
CA LEU A 10 -8.50 -20.67 4.69
C LEU A 10 -7.39 -20.68 5.75
N PRO A 11 -6.21 -20.09 5.49
CA PRO A 11 -5.12 -20.05 6.45
C PRO A 11 -5.60 -19.49 7.79
N GLY A 12 -5.37 -20.23 8.89
CA GLY A 12 -5.77 -19.83 10.25
C GLY A 12 -7.14 -20.34 10.73
N MET A 13 -7.89 -21.09 9.92
CA MET A 13 -9.21 -21.60 10.30
C MET A 13 -9.14 -22.95 11.03
N ASP A 14 -9.48 -22.99 12.32
CA ASP A 14 -9.58 -24.24 13.11
C ASP A 14 -10.95 -24.90 12.95
N ILE A 15 -10.99 -26.02 12.23
CA ILE A 15 -12.22 -26.79 11.95
C ILE A 15 -12.48 -27.93 12.95
N SER A 16 -11.64 -28.07 13.98
CA SER A 16 -11.73 -29.18 14.95
C SER A 16 -13.07 -29.22 15.68
N ALA A 17 -13.67 -28.05 15.91
CA ALA A 17 -14.99 -27.91 16.53
C ALA A 17 -16.12 -28.52 15.68
N LEU A 18 -16.01 -28.54 14.35
CA LEU A 18 -17.04 -29.10 13.47
C LEU A 18 -17.13 -30.63 13.59
N ASN A 19 -16.08 -31.30 14.05
CA ASN A 19 -16.08 -32.76 14.24
C ASN A 19 -16.75 -33.21 15.55
N THR A 20 -17.18 -32.29 16.41
CA THR A 20 -17.75 -32.62 17.73
C THR A 20 -19.24 -32.96 17.72
N THR A 21 -19.97 -32.62 16.65
CA THR A 21 -21.41 -32.84 16.57
C THR A 21 -21.83 -33.33 15.19
N ASN A 22 -22.79 -34.26 15.13
CA ASN A 22 -23.36 -34.81 13.89
C ASN A 22 -24.71 -34.15 13.53
N ASP A 23 -25.14 -33.14 14.29
CA ASP A 23 -26.37 -32.39 14.03
C ASP A 23 -26.14 -31.35 12.93
N ILE A 24 -26.87 -31.50 11.82
CA ILE A 24 -26.66 -30.72 10.61
C ILE A 24 -26.95 -29.23 10.80
N GLU A 25 -27.92 -28.88 11.65
CA GLU A 25 -28.29 -27.49 11.90
C GLU A 25 -27.25 -26.80 12.81
N LYS A 26 -26.70 -27.53 13.78
CA LYS A 26 -25.60 -27.03 14.61
C LYS A 26 -24.32 -26.83 13.80
N LEU A 27 -24.01 -27.76 12.90
CA LEU A 27 -22.89 -27.64 11.96
C LEU A 27 -23.00 -26.39 11.10
N ARG A 28 -24.20 -26.14 10.53
CA ARG A 28 -24.49 -24.93 9.74
C ARG A 28 -24.32 -23.65 10.57
N ALA A 29 -24.87 -23.62 11.78
CA ALA A 29 -24.76 -22.47 12.66
C ALA A 29 -23.31 -22.15 13.04
N MET A 30 -22.49 -23.17 13.34
CA MET A 30 -21.07 -23.00 13.66
C MET A 30 -20.26 -22.49 12.46
N ALA A 31 -20.51 -23.04 11.26
CA ALA A 31 -19.84 -22.59 10.04
C ALA A 31 -20.16 -21.12 9.74
N LEU A 32 -21.43 -20.70 9.87
CA LEU A 32 -21.83 -19.31 9.70
C LEU A 32 -21.18 -18.38 10.73
N ALA A 33 -21.13 -18.80 12.00
CA ALA A 33 -20.49 -18.02 13.05
C ALA A 33 -18.98 -17.85 12.82
N MET A 34 -18.29 -18.90 12.34
CA MET A 34 -16.87 -18.83 11.99
C MET A 34 -16.60 -17.86 10.83
N VAL A 35 -17.39 -17.94 9.76
CA VAL A 35 -17.26 -17.01 8.63
C VAL A 35 -17.52 -15.58 9.07
N GLN A 36 -18.56 -15.35 9.88
CA GLN A 36 -18.90 -14.02 10.38
C GLN A 36 -17.78 -13.44 11.27
N LYS A 37 -17.17 -14.28 12.12
CA LYS A 37 -16.02 -13.89 12.94
C LYS A 37 -14.83 -13.48 12.06
N LEU A 38 -14.45 -14.29 11.08
CA LEU A 38 -13.36 -13.97 10.16
C LEU A 38 -13.62 -12.69 9.37
N MET A 39 -14.86 -12.48 8.90
CA MET A 39 -15.23 -11.25 8.22
C MET A 39 -15.11 -10.04 9.14
N SER A 40 -15.48 -10.18 10.42
CA SER A 40 -15.37 -9.07 11.39
C SER A 40 -13.92 -8.75 11.76
N GLU A 41 -13.06 -9.77 11.93
CA GLU A 41 -11.63 -9.60 12.20
C GLU A 41 -10.94 -8.96 10.99
N ASN A 42 -11.16 -9.50 9.79
CA ASN A 42 -10.59 -8.96 8.56
C ASN A 42 -11.07 -7.54 8.26
N ALA A 43 -12.33 -7.19 8.58
CA ALA A 43 -12.83 -5.83 8.45
C ALA A 43 -12.16 -4.85 9.43
N ALA A 44 -11.87 -5.29 10.65
CA ALA A 44 -11.15 -4.49 11.63
C ALA A 44 -9.69 -4.26 11.20
N ASP A 45 -8.99 -5.31 10.79
CA ASP A 45 -7.61 -5.26 10.32
C ASP A 45 -7.49 -4.35 9.09
N LYS A 46 -8.41 -4.48 8.13
CA LYS A 46 -8.44 -3.64 6.93
C LYS A 46 -8.68 -2.16 7.26
N ALA A 47 -9.58 -1.88 8.21
CA ALA A 47 -9.84 -0.50 8.63
C ALA A 47 -8.63 0.13 9.35
N GLU A 48 -7.84 -0.65 10.10
CA GLU A 48 -6.59 -0.19 10.70
C GLU A 48 -5.53 0.12 9.63
N GLN A 49 -5.35 -0.78 8.66
CA GLN A 49 -4.42 -0.59 7.54
C GLN A 49 -4.79 0.64 6.71
N GLU A 50 -6.07 0.86 6.41
CA GLU A 50 -6.53 2.04 5.67
C GLU A 50 -6.24 3.35 6.41
N ARG A 51 -6.39 3.36 7.74
CA ARG A 51 -6.04 4.53 8.57
C ARG A 51 -4.53 4.81 8.54
N GLU A 52 -3.72 3.77 8.68
CA GLU A 52 -2.27 3.91 8.63
C GLU A 52 -1.80 4.40 7.26
N LEU A 53 -2.36 3.84 6.18
CA LEU A 53 -2.09 4.25 4.81
C LEU A 53 -2.42 5.72 4.59
N LEU A 54 -3.59 6.16 5.05
CA LEU A 54 -4.03 7.55 4.94
C LEU A 54 -3.10 8.50 5.71
N ALA A 55 -2.69 8.13 6.93
CA ALA A 55 -1.75 8.92 7.72
C ALA A 55 -0.37 9.03 7.04
N LYS A 56 0.15 7.94 6.47
CA LYS A 56 1.41 7.95 5.71
C LYS A 56 1.29 8.82 4.46
N ASN A 57 0.20 8.71 3.69
CA ASN A 57 -0.03 9.51 2.50
C ASN A 57 -0.08 11.01 2.81
N GLN A 58 -0.78 11.41 3.89
CA GLN A 58 -0.78 12.81 4.36
C GLN A 58 0.63 13.29 4.71
N ARG A 59 1.43 12.45 5.37
CA ARG A 59 2.81 12.78 5.72
C ARG A 59 3.68 12.94 4.47
N ILE A 60 3.51 12.08 3.47
CA ILE A 60 4.21 12.17 2.18
C ILE A 60 3.88 13.49 1.49
N GLN A 61 2.59 13.83 1.35
CA GLN A 61 2.16 15.09 0.73
C GLN A 61 2.77 16.31 1.41
N LEU A 62 2.76 16.36 2.74
CA LEU A 62 3.38 17.45 3.51
C LEU A 62 4.89 17.54 3.24
N LEU A 63 5.60 16.41 3.21
CA LEU A 63 7.03 16.39 2.92
C LEU A 63 7.33 16.83 1.49
N GLU A 64 6.51 16.44 0.51
CA GLU A 64 6.63 16.89 -0.88
C GLU A 64 6.45 18.40 -1.02
N GLU A 65 5.46 18.98 -0.35
CA GLU A 65 5.24 20.43 -0.33
C GLU A 65 6.42 21.16 0.30
N MET A 66 6.92 20.68 1.44
CA MET A 66 8.12 21.23 2.07
C MET A 66 9.35 21.13 1.16
N LEU A 67 9.51 20.01 0.45
CA LEU A 67 10.62 19.82 -0.49
C LEU A 67 10.53 20.80 -1.67
N LYS A 68 9.32 21.03 -2.21
CA LYS A 68 9.08 22.05 -3.24
C LYS A 68 9.44 23.45 -2.74
N LEU A 69 9.02 23.81 -1.53
CA LEU A 69 9.34 25.11 -0.91
C LEU A 69 10.85 25.26 -0.69
N VAL A 70 11.53 24.25 -0.17
CA VAL A 70 12.99 24.27 0.03
C VAL A 70 13.72 24.36 -1.31
N ARG A 71 13.26 23.64 -2.34
CA ARG A 71 13.78 23.76 -3.71
C ARG A 71 13.64 25.20 -4.21
N GLN A 72 12.46 25.81 -4.06
CA GLN A 72 12.24 27.20 -4.44
C GLN A 72 13.08 28.19 -3.63
N GLN A 73 13.27 28.01 -2.32
CA GLN A 73 14.10 28.91 -1.53
C GLN A 73 15.60 28.79 -1.87
N ARG A 74 16.08 27.56 -2.08
CA ARG A 74 17.50 27.28 -2.36
C ARG A 74 17.88 27.64 -3.78
N PHE A 75 17.02 27.34 -4.74
CA PHE A 75 17.27 27.55 -6.17
C PHE A 75 16.62 28.82 -6.71
N GLY A 76 15.52 29.31 -6.13
CA GLY A 76 14.96 30.63 -6.49
C GLY A 76 15.95 31.78 -6.20
N LYS A 77 16.63 31.76 -5.05
CA LYS A 77 17.72 32.72 -4.74
C LYS A 77 18.91 32.62 -5.72
N LYS A 78 19.23 31.41 -6.18
CA LYS A 78 20.26 31.19 -7.21
C LYS A 78 19.79 31.63 -8.59
N CYS A 79 18.53 31.38 -8.95
CA CYS A 79 17.92 31.81 -10.20
C CYS A 79 17.79 33.34 -10.27
N GLU A 80 17.54 34.04 -9.17
CA GLU A 80 17.58 35.51 -9.12
C GLU A 80 19.00 36.06 -9.38
N THR A 81 20.03 35.32 -8.96
CA THR A 81 21.45 35.68 -9.19
C THR A 81 21.93 35.30 -10.59
N LEU A 82 21.36 34.25 -11.20
CA LEU A 82 21.68 33.78 -12.55
C LEU A 82 20.84 34.53 -13.59
N ALA A 83 21.49 35.27 -14.48
CA ALA A 83 20.83 36.03 -15.54
C ALA A 83 20.60 35.21 -16.81
N GLY A 84 19.41 35.32 -17.41
CA GLY A 84 19.13 34.84 -18.78
C GLY A 84 19.44 33.36 -19.03
N MET A 85 20.29 33.09 -20.02
CA MET A 85 20.62 31.73 -20.51
C MET A 85 21.20 30.79 -19.42
N GLN A 86 21.95 31.32 -18.45
CA GLN A 86 22.50 30.50 -17.36
C GLN A 86 21.42 29.91 -16.46
N ARG A 87 20.29 30.62 -16.31
CA ARG A 87 19.14 30.10 -15.57
C ARG A 87 18.50 28.94 -16.31
N SER A 88 18.29 29.10 -17.62
CA SER A 88 17.69 28.05 -18.48
C SER A 88 18.52 26.78 -18.50
N LEU A 89 19.85 26.88 -18.66
CA LEU A 89 20.75 25.72 -18.65
C LEU A 89 20.74 25.01 -17.30
N PHE A 90 20.70 25.76 -16.21
CA PHE A 90 20.63 25.19 -14.87
C PHE A 90 19.30 24.47 -14.60
N GLU A 91 18.18 25.01 -15.10
CA GLU A 91 16.87 24.36 -15.00
C GLU A 91 16.83 23.06 -15.81
N GLU A 92 17.38 23.06 -17.03
CA GLU A 92 17.50 21.87 -17.88
C GLU A 92 18.36 20.77 -17.24
N ASP A 93 19.53 21.11 -16.70
CA ASP A 93 20.41 20.15 -16.01
C ASP A 93 19.72 19.53 -14.78
N VAL A 94 19.01 20.36 -14.00
CA VAL A 94 18.28 19.86 -12.83
C VAL A 94 17.14 18.92 -13.22
N ASP A 95 16.41 19.22 -14.29
CA ASP A 95 15.33 18.36 -14.77
C ASP A 95 15.87 17.05 -15.36
N ALA A 96 17.04 17.10 -16.03
CA ALA A 96 17.75 15.91 -16.49
C ALA A 96 18.20 15.01 -15.31
N ASP A 97 18.77 15.61 -14.24
CA ASP A 97 19.15 14.88 -13.03
C ASP A 97 17.94 14.23 -12.34
N ILE A 98 16.82 14.95 -12.27
CA ILE A 98 15.56 14.40 -11.73
C ILE A 98 15.09 13.22 -12.57
N ALA A 99 15.06 13.36 -13.90
CA ALA A 99 14.65 12.26 -14.78
C ALA A 99 15.56 11.03 -14.63
N ALA A 100 16.87 11.23 -14.51
CA ALA A 100 17.83 10.15 -14.31
C ALA A 100 17.61 9.43 -12.96
N LEU A 101 17.39 10.18 -11.88
CA LEU A 101 17.08 9.61 -10.57
C LEU A 101 15.74 8.88 -10.55
N THR A 102 14.70 9.44 -11.18
CA THR A 102 13.39 8.79 -11.32
C THR A 102 13.53 7.47 -12.08
N ALA A 103 14.22 7.45 -13.23
CA ALA A 103 14.44 6.23 -13.99
C ALA A 103 15.28 5.18 -13.25
N HIS A 104 16.13 5.60 -12.31
CA HIS A 104 16.87 4.68 -11.45
C HIS A 104 15.99 4.11 -10.33
N LEU A 105 15.13 4.94 -9.73
CA LEU A 105 14.14 4.49 -8.74
C LEU A 105 13.15 3.49 -9.36
N ASP A 106 12.67 3.74 -10.57
CA ASP A 106 11.77 2.84 -11.30
C ASP A 106 12.38 1.45 -11.54
N LYS A 107 13.71 1.36 -11.64
CA LYS A 107 14.43 0.08 -11.80
C LYS A 107 14.62 -0.66 -10.48
N LEU A 108 14.62 0.05 -9.36
CA LEU A 108 14.88 -0.50 -8.02
C LEU A 108 13.59 -0.87 -7.29
N LEU A 109 12.51 -0.13 -7.56
CA LEU A 109 11.20 -0.44 -6.99
C LEU A 109 10.62 -1.66 -7.72
N PRO A 110 9.94 -2.57 -6.99
CA PRO A 110 9.13 -3.59 -7.63
C PRO A 110 8.13 -2.88 -8.54
N GLN A 111 8.08 -3.22 -9.82
CA GLN A 111 6.96 -2.81 -10.66
C GLN A 111 5.71 -3.33 -9.96
N SER A 112 4.79 -2.42 -9.59
CA SER A 112 3.48 -2.84 -9.11
C SER A 112 2.92 -3.81 -10.14
N PRO A 113 2.36 -4.97 -9.74
CA PRO A 113 1.61 -5.76 -10.69
C PRO A 113 0.51 -4.84 -11.23
N GLU A 114 0.63 -4.48 -12.50
CA GLU A 114 -0.43 -3.87 -13.29
C GLU A 114 -1.70 -4.66 -12.98
N GLU A 115 -2.76 -3.95 -12.63
CA GLU A 115 -4.10 -4.50 -12.52
C GLU A 115 -4.47 -5.02 -13.93
N ASP A 116 -4.17 -6.28 -14.21
CA ASP A 116 -4.67 -6.98 -15.40
C ASP A 116 -6.20 -7.04 -15.30
N GLU A 117 -6.85 -6.52 -16.34
CA GLU A 117 -8.30 -6.41 -16.59
C GLU A 117 -9.16 -7.64 -16.24
#